data_AF-A0A4Y2ITT8-F1
#
_entry.id   AF-A0A4Y2ITT8-F1
#
_cell.length_a   1.000
_cell.length_b   1.000
_cell.length_c   1.000
_cell.angle_alpha   90.00
_cell.angle_beta   90.00
_cell.angle_gamma   90.00
#
_symmetry.space_group_name_H-M   'P 1'
#
loop_
_entity.id
_entity.type
_entity.pdbx_description
1 polymer ?
#
loop_
_entity_poly.entity_id
_entity_poly.type
_entity_poly.pdbx_seq_one_letter_code
_entity_poly.pdbx_strand_id
1 'polypeptide(L)'
;MYYATNDTPAKARTTTLNEELGQIEYIFSDKTGTLTQNIMTFNKCSINGKTYGDVIDVATGEPIVITEDTKTVDLSFNPLREAKFKFYDDNLLEDIRKGDSQVFEFFRLLALCHTVMSEEKPGGILEYQAQSPDEEALTSAARNFGFVFRNRTPASVVIEVMGQREVYDLYCILDFNNVRKRMSVILRKDGVLKLYCKGADSVIFERLDESCSELKFKTLEHLNVSNLE
;
A
#
# COMPACT_ATOMS: atom_id res chain seq x y z
N MET A 1 -6.75 21.50 26.13
CA MET A 1 -6.87 20.99 24.74
C MET A 1 -5.87 21.77 23.88
N TYR A 2 -4.72 21.18 23.59
CA TYR A 2 -3.63 21.79 22.80
C TYR A 2 -3.00 20.71 21.92
N TYR A 3 -2.82 21.01 20.63
CA TYR A 3 -2.23 20.09 19.66
C TYR A 3 -0.80 20.54 19.34
N ALA A 4 0.19 19.78 19.84
CA ALA A 4 1.59 20.18 19.83
C ALA A 4 2.22 20.18 18.43
N THR A 5 1.80 19.28 17.54
CA THR A 5 2.41 19.08 16.22
C THR A 5 2.38 20.34 15.35
N ASN A 6 1.35 21.18 15.49
CA ASN A 6 1.21 22.44 14.75
C ASN A 6 0.99 23.64 15.68
N ASP A 7 1.38 23.52 16.96
CA ASP A 7 1.28 24.58 17.96
C ASP A 7 -0.12 25.25 18.02
N THR A 8 -1.18 24.44 18.08
CA THR A 8 -2.56 24.94 18.01
C THR A 8 -3.33 24.67 19.31
N PRO A 9 -3.62 25.70 20.12
CA PRO A 9 -4.54 25.57 21.25
C PRO A 9 -6.01 25.57 20.81
N ALA A 10 -6.88 24.96 21.60
CA ALA A 10 -8.31 25.15 21.42
C ALA A 10 -8.69 26.62 21.66
N LYS A 11 -9.41 27.21 20.72
CA LYS A 11 -9.85 28.61 20.78
C LYS A 11 -11.37 28.70 20.71
N ALA A 12 -12.00 29.15 21.79
CA ALA A 12 -13.41 29.50 21.80
C ALA A 12 -13.64 30.76 20.94
N ARG A 13 -14.42 30.63 19.86
CA ARG A 13 -14.78 31.77 19.00
C ARG A 13 -16.05 32.50 19.48
N THR A 14 -16.94 31.78 20.14
CA THR A 14 -18.20 32.29 20.69
C THR A 14 -18.35 31.79 22.12
N THR A 15 -18.32 32.70 23.10
CA THR A 15 -18.37 32.34 24.52
C THR A 15 -19.79 32.25 25.08
N THR A 16 -20.79 32.72 24.34
CA THR A 16 -22.21 32.68 24.77
C THR A 16 -22.82 31.28 24.75
N LEU A 17 -22.15 30.30 24.12
CA LEU A 17 -22.65 28.93 23.92
C LEU A 17 -22.00 27.90 24.87
N ASN A 18 -21.21 28.35 25.84
CA ASN A 18 -20.44 27.44 26.71
C ASN A 18 -21.34 26.48 27.50
N GLU A 19 -22.51 26.93 27.93
CA GLU A 19 -23.47 26.10 28.67
C GLU A 19 -24.19 25.09 27.75
N GLU A 20 -24.39 25.45 26.47
CA GLU A 20 -25.02 24.55 25.49
C GLU A 20 -24.14 23.34 25.17
N LEU A 21 -22.81 23.46 25.29
CA LEU A 21 -21.89 22.34 25.11
C LEU A 21 -22.17 21.17 26.08
N GLY A 22 -22.73 21.46 27.27
CA GLY A 22 -23.13 20.44 28.25
C GLY A 22 -24.47 19.76 27.96
N GLN A 23 -25.21 20.25 26.95
CA GLN A 23 -26.55 19.77 26.58
C GLN A 23 -26.57 19.07 25.23
N ILE A 24 -25.40 18.83 24.62
CA ILE A 24 -25.30 18.18 23.30
C ILE A 24 -25.66 16.69 23.45
N GLU A 25 -26.69 16.25 22.71
CA GLU A 25 -27.09 14.84 22.61
C GLU A 25 -26.57 14.16 21.33
N TYR A 26 -26.33 14.94 20.26
CA TYR A 26 -25.94 14.43 18.96
C TYR A 26 -24.71 15.15 18.42
N ILE A 27 -23.72 14.39 17.96
CA ILE A 27 -22.53 14.89 17.29
C ILE A 27 -22.60 14.49 15.82
N PHE A 28 -22.57 15.48 14.93
CA PHE A 28 -22.38 15.26 13.50
C PHE A 28 -20.90 15.43 13.20
N SER A 29 -20.24 14.36 12.75
CA SER A 29 -18.83 14.38 12.37
C SER A 29 -18.68 14.19 10.87
N ASP A 30 -17.79 14.97 10.26
CA ASP A 30 -17.28 14.62 8.93
C ASP A 30 -16.31 13.45 9.08
N LYS A 31 -16.17 12.64 8.03
CA LYS A 31 -15.21 11.53 7.99
C LYS A 31 -13.81 12.05 7.71
N THR A 32 -13.64 12.78 6.61
CA THR A 32 -12.33 13.15 6.09
C THR A 32 -11.81 14.41 6.78
N GLY A 33 -10.61 14.36 7.35
CA GLY A 33 -10.00 15.49 8.05
C GLY A 33 -10.54 15.72 9.48
N THR A 34 -11.50 14.90 9.94
CA THR A 34 -11.95 14.86 11.34
C THR A 34 -11.75 13.46 11.94
N LEU A 35 -12.41 12.43 11.41
CA LEU A 35 -12.23 11.05 11.87
C LEU A 35 -10.96 10.41 11.31
N THR A 36 -10.63 10.71 10.04
CA THR A 36 -9.45 10.15 9.37
C THR A 36 -8.49 11.23 8.91
N GLN A 37 -7.20 10.93 9.00
CA GLN A 37 -6.17 11.69 8.31
C GLN A 37 -6.16 11.29 6.83
N ASN A 38 -5.83 12.22 5.93
CA ASN A 38 -5.67 11.92 4.50
C ASN A 38 -4.28 11.29 4.24
N ILE A 39 -3.98 10.21 4.96
CA ILE A 39 -2.74 9.44 4.89
C ILE A 39 -3.13 7.98 4.73
N MET A 40 -2.71 7.38 3.62
CA MET A 40 -2.95 5.96 3.35
C MET A 40 -1.66 5.18 3.62
N THR A 41 -1.78 4.05 4.31
CA THR A 41 -0.65 3.19 4.67
C THR A 41 -0.92 1.77 4.25
N PHE A 42 0.08 1.11 3.66
CA PHE A 42 0.01 -0.32 3.40
C PHE A 42 0.07 -1.11 4.71
N ASN A 43 -0.95 -1.91 4.99
CA ASN A 43 -1.11 -2.58 6.28
C ASN A 43 -1.03 -4.11 6.16
N LYS A 44 -1.87 -4.72 5.31
CA LYS A 44 -1.93 -6.17 5.11
C LYS A 44 -1.97 -6.51 3.63
N CYS A 45 -1.60 -7.74 3.29
CA CYS A 45 -1.83 -8.31 1.96
C CYS A 45 -2.04 -9.82 1.99
N SER A 46 -2.72 -10.34 0.98
CA SER A 46 -2.87 -11.78 0.74
C SER A 46 -2.13 -12.16 -0.54
N ILE A 47 -1.12 -13.02 -0.44
CA ILE A 47 -0.30 -13.46 -1.58
C ILE A 47 -0.28 -14.99 -1.60
N ASN A 48 -0.71 -15.57 -2.72
CA ASN A 48 -0.74 -17.03 -2.93
C ASN A 48 -1.39 -17.81 -1.76
N GLY A 49 -2.49 -17.26 -1.22
CA GLY A 49 -3.25 -17.91 -0.15
C GLY A 49 -2.61 -17.79 1.23
N LYS A 50 -1.64 -16.91 1.42
CA LYS A 50 -1.08 -16.55 2.73
C LYS A 50 -1.35 -15.08 3.03
N THR A 51 -1.81 -14.77 4.23
CA THR A 51 -1.94 -13.39 4.74
C THR A 51 -0.62 -12.91 5.34
N TYR A 52 -0.39 -11.61 5.21
CA TYR A 52 0.72 -10.89 5.84
C TYR A 52 0.22 -9.58 6.43
N GLY A 53 0.88 -9.13 7.48
CA GLY A 53 0.59 -7.86 8.17
C GLY A 53 0.05 -8.02 9.59
N ASP A 54 -0.46 -9.20 9.93
CA ASP A 54 -0.82 -9.55 11.30
C ASP A 54 0.41 -10.01 12.09
N VAL A 55 0.59 -9.45 13.30
CA VAL A 55 1.60 -9.93 14.24
C VAL A 55 0.93 -10.95 15.14
N ILE A 56 1.33 -12.22 15.06
CA ILE A 56 0.72 -13.31 15.82
C ILE A 56 1.51 -13.55 17.11
N ASP A 57 0.80 -13.63 18.25
CA ASP A 57 1.39 -14.04 19.52
C ASP A 57 1.73 -15.54 19.47
N VAL A 58 3.00 -15.87 19.72
CA VAL A 58 3.50 -17.26 19.61
C VAL A 58 2.89 -18.18 20.68
N ALA A 59 2.48 -17.64 21.82
CA ALA A 59 1.91 -18.41 22.92
C ALA A 59 0.41 -18.65 22.75
N THR A 60 -0.34 -17.67 22.22
CA THR A 60 -1.81 -17.78 22.06
C THR A 60 -2.26 -18.14 20.65
N GLY A 61 -1.44 -17.85 19.63
CA GLY A 61 -1.81 -17.99 18.22
C GLY A 61 -2.74 -16.89 17.70
N GLU A 62 -3.00 -15.86 18.50
CA GLU A 62 -3.94 -14.77 18.17
C GLU A 62 -3.21 -13.51 17.66
N PRO A 63 -3.87 -12.68 16.83
CA PRO A 63 -3.34 -11.38 16.42
C PRO A 63 -3.12 -10.43 17.60
N ILE A 64 -1.96 -9.76 17.62
CA ILE A 64 -1.60 -8.73 18.58
C ILE A 64 -2.06 -7.37 18.06
N VAL A 65 -2.64 -6.57 18.96
CA VAL A 65 -2.94 -5.16 18.66
C VAL A 65 -1.64 -4.37 18.51
N ILE A 66 -1.44 -3.78 17.34
CA ILE A 66 -0.29 -2.92 17.03
C ILE A 66 -0.40 -1.62 17.85
N THR A 67 0.65 -1.30 18.59
CA THR A 67 0.81 -0.07 19.37
C THR A 67 2.04 0.71 18.90
N GLU A 68 2.27 1.89 19.47
CA GLU A 68 3.47 2.69 19.16
C GLU A 68 4.78 1.99 19.53
N ASP A 69 4.74 1.08 20.51
CA ASP A 69 5.88 0.31 21.00
C ASP A 69 6.09 -1.01 20.24
N THR A 70 5.17 -1.39 19.34
CA THR A 70 5.31 -2.61 18.54
C THR A 70 6.53 -2.49 17.64
N LYS A 71 7.42 -3.48 17.74
CA LYS A 71 8.64 -3.54 16.94
C LYS A 71 8.29 -3.60 15.46
N THR A 72 8.87 -2.69 14.67
CA THR A 72 8.76 -2.70 13.21
C THR A 72 9.79 -3.62 12.57
N VAL A 73 9.45 -4.15 11.40
CA VAL A 73 10.35 -4.91 10.53
C VAL A 73 11.59 -4.08 10.17
N ASP A 74 12.77 -4.69 10.26
CA ASP A 74 14.03 -4.04 9.89
C ASP A 74 14.25 -4.10 8.36
N LEU A 75 13.98 -2.96 7.71
CA LEU A 75 14.18 -2.76 6.27
C LEU A 75 15.53 -2.11 5.94
N SER A 76 16.49 -2.11 6.88
CA SER A 76 17.78 -1.44 6.72
C SER A 76 18.61 -1.89 5.51
N PHE A 77 18.35 -3.09 4.99
CA PHE A 77 18.95 -3.62 3.76
C PHE A 77 18.70 -2.72 2.53
N ASN A 78 17.62 -1.94 2.54
CA ASN A 78 17.27 -1.03 1.46
C ASN A 78 17.70 0.41 1.82
N PRO A 79 18.68 0.99 1.11
CA PRO A 79 19.13 2.36 1.35
C PRO A 79 18.09 3.40 0.91
N LEU A 80 17.15 3.03 0.03
CA LEU A 80 16.10 3.91 -0.46
C LEU A 80 14.83 3.83 0.38
N ARG A 81 14.80 3.11 1.51
CA ARG A 81 13.61 3.03 2.37
C ARG A 81 13.17 4.41 2.88
N GLU A 82 11.89 4.54 3.14
CA GLU A 82 11.29 5.72 3.74
C GLU A 82 11.26 5.58 5.27
N ALA A 83 11.81 6.56 5.98
CA ALA A 83 11.92 6.51 7.44
C ALA A 83 10.56 6.41 8.17
N LYS A 84 9.48 6.88 7.52
CA LYS A 84 8.12 6.85 8.08
C LYS A 84 7.37 5.56 7.76
N PHE A 85 7.88 4.72 6.85
CA PHE A 85 7.23 3.47 6.51
C PHE A 85 7.35 2.50 7.68
N LYS A 86 6.22 1.93 8.09
CA LYS A 86 6.15 0.95 9.17
C LYS A 86 5.40 -0.28 8.67
N PHE A 87 5.97 -1.44 8.96
CA PHE A 87 5.35 -2.74 8.79
C PHE A 87 5.81 -3.61 9.97
N TYR A 88 5.00 -4.57 10.38
CA TYR A 88 5.20 -5.26 11.65
C TYR A 88 5.34 -6.78 11.52
N ASP A 89 4.89 -7.36 10.41
CA ASP A 89 4.99 -8.80 10.15
C ASP A 89 6.32 -9.16 9.46
N ASP A 90 7.22 -9.81 10.19
CA ASP A 90 8.52 -10.26 9.68
C ASP A 90 8.40 -11.35 8.59
N ASN A 91 7.30 -12.12 8.55
CA ASN A 91 7.14 -13.23 7.61
C ASN A 91 7.17 -12.78 6.15
N LEU A 92 6.67 -11.59 5.86
CA LEU A 92 6.69 -11.03 4.50
C LEU A 92 8.12 -10.77 4.04
N LEU A 93 8.96 -10.21 4.92
CA LEU A 93 10.36 -9.96 4.61
C LEU A 93 11.16 -11.27 4.52
N GLU A 94 10.84 -12.27 5.33
CA GLU A 94 11.44 -13.59 5.23
C GLU A 94 11.19 -14.23 3.86
N ASP A 95 9.96 -14.19 3.37
CA ASP A 95 9.61 -14.80 2.09
C ASP A 95 10.22 -14.03 0.90
N ILE A 96 10.39 -12.70 1.04
CA ILE A 96 11.24 -11.91 0.12
C ILE A 96 12.70 -12.40 0.16
N ARG A 97 13.29 -12.58 1.35
CA ARG A 97 14.68 -13.03 1.48
C ARG A 97 14.89 -14.44 0.94
N LYS A 98 13.89 -15.32 1.03
CA LYS A 98 13.89 -16.65 0.42
C LYS A 98 13.74 -16.63 -1.10
N GLY A 99 13.39 -15.48 -1.70
CA GLY A 99 13.17 -15.35 -3.13
C GLY A 99 11.85 -15.98 -3.59
N ASP A 100 10.80 -15.94 -2.76
CA ASP A 100 9.50 -16.49 -3.14
C ASP A 100 8.96 -15.83 -4.41
N SER A 101 8.77 -16.66 -5.44
CA SER A 101 8.37 -16.18 -6.78
C SER A 101 7.04 -15.42 -6.81
N GLN A 102 6.07 -15.81 -5.98
CA GLN A 102 4.74 -15.19 -5.94
C GLN A 102 4.79 -13.86 -5.21
N VAL A 103 5.56 -13.78 -4.12
CA VAL A 103 5.81 -12.52 -3.41
C VAL A 103 6.56 -11.53 -4.30
N PHE A 104 7.57 -11.99 -5.05
CA PHE A 104 8.27 -11.15 -6.01
C PHE A 104 7.35 -10.64 -7.12
N GLU A 105 6.50 -11.50 -7.68
CA GLU A 105 5.56 -11.11 -8.73
C GLU A 105 4.52 -10.10 -8.20
N PHE A 106 4.05 -10.28 -6.96
CA PHE A 106 3.16 -9.33 -6.29
C PHE A 106 3.78 -7.94 -6.16
N PHE A 107 5.01 -7.84 -5.63
CA PHE A 107 5.66 -6.54 -5.48
C PHE A 107 6.11 -5.93 -6.81
N ARG A 108 6.48 -6.74 -7.81
CA ARG A 108 6.68 -6.25 -9.19
C ARG A 108 5.40 -5.64 -9.74
N LEU A 109 4.23 -6.26 -9.52
CA LEU A 109 2.94 -5.68 -9.93
C LEU A 109 2.74 -4.31 -9.27
N LEU A 110 3.00 -4.18 -7.97
CA LEU A 110 2.88 -2.89 -7.26
C LEU A 110 3.85 -1.83 -7.79
N ALA A 111 5.08 -2.22 -8.15
CA ALA A 111 6.12 -1.33 -8.68
C ALA A 111 6.00 -1.01 -10.18
N LEU A 112 5.10 -1.68 -10.91
CA LEU A 112 4.94 -1.52 -12.37
C LEU A 112 3.56 -1.00 -12.78
N CYS A 113 2.50 -1.43 -12.09
CA CYS A 113 1.11 -1.12 -12.45
C CYS A 113 0.62 0.12 -11.69
N HIS A 114 1.10 1.31 -12.05
CA HIS A 114 0.70 2.59 -11.45
C HIS A 114 1.02 3.78 -12.36
N THR A 115 0.50 4.96 -12.03
CA THR A 115 0.85 6.22 -12.72
C THR A 115 1.81 7.11 -11.93
N VAL A 116 2.22 6.70 -10.72
CA VAL A 116 3.21 7.42 -9.90
C VAL A 116 4.45 7.84 -10.68
N MET A 117 4.89 9.06 -10.44
CA MET A 117 6.11 9.66 -10.99
C MET A 117 7.20 9.64 -9.92
N SER A 118 8.43 9.37 -10.35
CA SER A 118 9.60 9.38 -9.49
C SER A 118 10.47 10.59 -9.80
N GLU A 119 11.02 11.21 -8.74
CA GLU A 119 11.95 12.32 -8.84
C GLU A 119 13.17 12.03 -7.94
N GLU A 120 14.37 12.09 -8.51
CA GLU A 120 15.61 12.03 -7.73
C GLU A 120 16.09 13.44 -7.39
N LYS A 121 16.04 13.78 -6.11
CA LYS A 121 16.57 15.03 -5.59
C LYS A 121 18.08 14.93 -5.31
N PRO A 122 18.78 16.09 -5.27
CA PRO A 122 20.17 16.13 -4.81
C PRO A 122 20.36 15.39 -3.49
N GLY A 123 21.44 14.61 -3.39
CA GLY A 123 21.71 13.77 -2.22
C GLY A 123 21.13 12.35 -2.29
N GLY A 124 20.58 11.93 -3.45
CA GLY A 124 20.09 10.56 -3.67
C GLY A 124 18.73 10.30 -3.04
N ILE A 125 17.98 11.36 -2.72
CA ILE A 125 16.64 11.25 -2.15
C ILE A 125 15.66 10.98 -3.30
N LEU A 126 15.09 9.79 -3.32
CA LEU A 126 14.01 9.42 -4.24
C LEU A 126 12.68 9.86 -3.64
N GLU A 127 11.89 10.61 -4.39
CA GLU A 127 10.52 11.01 -4.04
C GLU A 127 9.51 10.50 -5.06
N TYR A 128 8.32 10.13 -4.56
CA TYR A 128 7.20 9.69 -5.37
C TYR A 128 6.10 10.73 -5.36
N GLN A 129 5.52 10.98 -6.53
CA GLN A 129 4.39 11.87 -6.72
C GLN A 129 3.26 11.08 -7.38
N ALA A 130 2.13 10.97 -6.70
CA ALA A 130 0.98 10.20 -7.15
C ALA A 130 -0.26 11.10 -7.27
N GLN A 131 -1.18 10.72 -8.16
CA GLN A 131 -2.49 11.36 -8.27
C GLN A 131 -3.49 10.85 -7.22
N SER A 132 -3.20 9.69 -6.62
CA SER A 132 -4.01 9.08 -5.57
C SER A 132 -3.11 8.61 -4.42
N PRO A 133 -3.50 8.87 -3.16
CA PRO A 133 -2.75 8.40 -1.99
C PRO A 133 -2.70 6.87 -1.90
N ASP A 134 -3.65 6.16 -2.50
CA ASP A 134 -3.62 4.69 -2.57
C ASP A 134 -2.48 4.20 -3.46
N GLU A 135 -2.27 4.84 -4.62
CA GLU A 135 -1.15 4.49 -5.50
C GLU A 135 0.19 4.82 -4.85
N GLU A 136 0.26 5.93 -4.11
CA GLU A 136 1.44 6.31 -3.35
C GLU A 136 1.75 5.26 -2.28
N ALA A 137 0.77 4.86 -1.47
CA ALA A 137 0.95 3.86 -0.42
C ALA A 137 1.41 2.49 -0.97
N LEU A 138 0.83 2.04 -2.08
CA LEU A 138 1.19 0.77 -2.72
C LEU A 138 2.60 0.78 -3.32
N THR A 139 2.97 1.85 -4.02
CA THR A 139 4.30 1.99 -4.63
C THR A 139 5.38 2.25 -3.57
N SER A 140 5.05 3.00 -2.52
CA SER A 140 5.86 3.17 -1.32
C SER A 140 6.13 1.81 -0.65
N ALA A 141 5.10 0.97 -0.45
CA ALA A 141 5.30 -0.37 0.11
C ALA A 141 6.28 -1.20 -0.74
N ALA A 142 6.08 -1.24 -2.06
CA ALA A 142 6.98 -1.95 -2.97
C ALA A 142 8.42 -1.44 -2.86
N ARG A 143 8.62 -0.11 -2.87
CA ARG A 143 9.92 0.53 -2.67
C ARG A 143 10.57 0.07 -1.38
N ASN A 144 9.86 0.15 -0.25
CA ASN A 144 10.40 -0.17 1.07
C ASN A 144 10.84 -1.63 1.18
N PHE A 145 10.09 -2.54 0.56
CA PHE A 145 10.44 -3.97 0.46
C PHE A 145 11.49 -4.32 -0.61
N GLY A 146 12.09 -3.32 -1.27
CA GLY A 146 13.21 -3.51 -2.20
C GLY A 146 12.82 -3.63 -3.68
N PHE A 147 11.58 -3.29 -4.03
CA PHE A 147 11.07 -3.22 -5.41
C PHE A 147 10.85 -1.75 -5.78
N VAL A 148 11.94 -1.07 -6.11
CA VAL A 148 11.98 0.38 -6.24
C VAL A 148 11.66 0.79 -7.67
N PHE A 149 10.60 1.56 -7.86
CA PHE A 149 10.33 2.24 -9.12
C PHE A 149 11.33 3.38 -9.34
N ARG A 150 12.05 3.35 -10.47
CA ARG A 150 13.14 4.30 -10.76
C ARG A 150 12.69 5.38 -11.71
N ASN A 151 12.16 5.02 -12.87
CA ASN A 151 11.59 5.97 -13.82
C ASN A 151 10.73 5.26 -14.87
N ARG A 152 9.95 6.06 -15.59
CA ARG A 152 9.16 5.63 -16.74
C ARG A 152 9.35 6.60 -17.90
N THR A 153 9.48 6.05 -19.10
CA THR A 153 9.39 6.76 -20.37
C THR A 153 8.16 6.26 -21.14
N PRO A 154 7.77 6.87 -22.27
CA PRO A 154 6.67 6.36 -23.08
C PRO A 154 6.89 4.93 -23.62
N ALA A 155 8.14 4.46 -23.70
CA ALA A 155 8.50 3.17 -24.25
C ALA A 155 9.03 2.16 -23.22
N SER A 156 9.30 2.58 -21.98
CA SER A 156 9.89 1.67 -20.99
C SER A 156 9.61 2.06 -19.55
N VAL A 157 9.66 1.07 -18.66
CA VAL A 157 9.65 1.26 -17.20
C VAL A 157 10.91 0.62 -16.62
N VAL A 158 11.56 1.32 -15.69
CA VAL A 158 12.73 0.82 -14.98
C VAL A 158 12.39 0.69 -13.51
N ILE A 159 12.63 -0.50 -12.96
CA ILE A 159 12.57 -0.77 -11.53
C ILE A 159 13.91 -1.35 -11.07
N GLU A 160 14.16 -1.31 -9.78
CA GLU A 160 15.24 -2.02 -9.13
C GLU A 160 14.63 -3.04 -8.18
N VAL A 161 14.95 -4.32 -8.39
CA VAL A 161 14.49 -5.44 -7.58
C VAL A 161 15.67 -5.97 -6.79
N MET A 162 15.65 -5.75 -5.47
CA MET A 162 16.71 -6.21 -4.55
C MET A 162 18.11 -5.76 -4.99
N GLY A 163 18.26 -4.50 -5.42
CA GLY A 163 19.52 -3.94 -5.93
C GLY A 163 19.82 -4.24 -7.40
N GLN A 164 19.01 -5.07 -8.06
CA GLN A 164 19.19 -5.42 -9.47
C GLN A 164 18.26 -4.61 -10.36
N ARG A 165 18.83 -3.90 -11.32
CA ARG A 165 18.06 -3.10 -12.28
C ARG A 165 17.32 -4.00 -13.27
N GLU A 166 16.01 -3.83 -13.37
CA GLU A 166 15.15 -4.46 -14.36
C GLU A 166 14.55 -3.39 -15.30
N VAL A 167 14.60 -3.66 -16.61
CA VAL A 167 14.03 -2.79 -17.65
C VAL A 167 12.92 -3.54 -18.37
N TYR A 168 11.78 -2.89 -18.52
CA TYR A 168 10.59 -3.42 -19.18
C TYR A 168 10.23 -2.52 -20.36
N ASP A 169 9.97 -3.12 -21.52
CA ASP A 169 9.36 -2.42 -22.64
C ASP A 169 7.88 -2.16 -22.33
N LEU A 170 7.47 -0.89 -22.35
CA LEU A 170 6.11 -0.47 -22.08
C LEU A 170 5.31 -0.37 -23.37
N TYR A 171 4.27 -1.18 -23.49
CA TYR A 171 3.39 -1.19 -24.65
C TYR A 171 2.13 -0.36 -24.42
N CYS A 172 1.55 -0.47 -23.23
CA CYS A 172 0.29 0.20 -22.95
C CYS A 172 0.06 0.38 -21.45
N ILE A 173 -0.47 1.54 -21.09
CA ILE A 173 -1.10 1.79 -19.80
C ILE A 173 -2.59 2.00 -20.06
N LEU A 174 -3.41 1.21 -19.38
CA LEU A 174 -4.86 1.33 -19.38
C LEU A 174 -5.28 1.94 -18.05
N ASP A 175 -5.34 3.28 -18.03
CA ASP A 175 -5.58 4.08 -16.82
C ASP A 175 -6.84 3.67 -16.05
N PHE A 176 -6.80 3.92 -14.75
CA PHE A 176 -7.97 3.80 -13.89
C PHE A 176 -9.07 4.77 -14.37
N ASN A 177 -10.31 4.30 -14.35
CA ASN A 177 -11.47 5.19 -14.41
C ASN A 177 -12.65 4.57 -13.66
N ASN A 178 -13.62 5.41 -13.28
CA ASN A 178 -14.76 5.02 -12.45
C ASN A 178 -15.70 4.00 -13.12
N VAL A 179 -15.62 3.84 -14.45
CA VAL A 179 -16.39 2.83 -15.20
C VAL A 179 -15.71 1.47 -15.12
N ARG A 180 -14.38 1.42 -15.30
CA ARG A 180 -13.60 0.19 -15.28
C ARG A 180 -13.29 -0.30 -13.87
N LYS A 181 -13.13 0.62 -12.91
CA LYS A 181 -12.74 0.36 -11.51
C LYS A 181 -11.47 -0.48 -11.37
N ARG A 182 -10.58 -0.39 -12.36
CA ARG A 182 -9.28 -1.08 -12.43
C ARG A 182 -8.32 -0.33 -13.35
N MET A 183 -7.04 -0.57 -13.14
CA MET A 183 -5.92 -0.14 -13.96
C MET A 183 -5.16 -1.37 -14.49
N SER A 184 -4.57 -1.27 -15.67
CA SER A 184 -3.70 -2.32 -16.20
C SER A 184 -2.49 -1.76 -16.93
N VAL A 185 -1.41 -2.52 -16.97
CA VAL A 185 -0.22 -2.20 -17.76
C VAL A 185 0.20 -3.44 -18.57
N ILE A 186 0.66 -3.21 -19.79
CA ILE A 186 1.17 -4.26 -20.69
C ILE A 186 2.64 -3.98 -20.94
N LEU A 187 3.48 -4.94 -20.52
CA LEU A 187 4.93 -4.80 -20.47
C LEU A 187 5.59 -6.05 -21.04
N ARG A 188 6.80 -5.91 -21.59
CA ARG A 188 7.64 -7.05 -21.99
C ARG A 188 9.00 -6.99 -21.33
N LYS A 189 9.48 -8.14 -20.87
CA LYS A 189 10.84 -8.31 -20.37
C LYS A 189 11.31 -9.73 -20.70
N ASP A 190 12.58 -9.87 -21.10
CA ASP A 190 13.21 -11.15 -21.42
C ASP A 190 12.38 -12.00 -22.41
N GLY A 191 11.78 -11.33 -23.41
CA GLY A 191 10.94 -11.96 -24.42
C GLY A 191 9.49 -12.27 -23.98
N VAL A 192 9.19 -12.22 -22.68
CA VAL A 192 7.88 -12.53 -22.11
C VAL A 192 7.00 -11.28 -22.05
N LEU A 193 5.85 -11.32 -22.70
CA LEU A 193 4.81 -10.29 -22.63
C LEU A 193 3.91 -10.59 -21.43
N LYS A 194 3.71 -9.60 -20.55
CA LYS A 194 2.85 -9.71 -19.36
C LYS A 194 1.85 -8.56 -19.30
N LEU A 195 0.65 -8.87 -18.81
CA LEU A 195 -0.34 -7.88 -18.40
C LEU A 195 -0.46 -7.92 -16.87
N TYR A 196 -0.21 -6.79 -16.22
CA TYR A 196 -0.56 -6.60 -14.82
C TYR A 196 -1.86 -5.82 -14.70
N CYS A 197 -2.67 -6.17 -13.70
CA CYS A 197 -3.96 -5.54 -13.46
C CYS A 197 -4.19 -5.38 -11.96
N LYS A 198 -4.62 -4.19 -11.54
CA LYS A 198 -5.06 -3.91 -10.16
C LYS A 198 -6.40 -3.20 -10.17
N GLY A 199 -7.29 -3.50 -9.24
CA GLY A 199 -8.62 -2.92 -9.18
C GLY A 199 -9.45 -3.50 -8.05
N ALA A 200 -10.73 -3.13 -8.00
CA ALA A 200 -11.65 -3.65 -7.00
C ALA A 200 -11.79 -5.17 -7.11
N ASP A 201 -11.88 -5.83 -5.96
CA ASP A 201 -12.08 -7.27 -5.79
C ASP A 201 -13.15 -7.86 -6.72
N SER A 202 -14.37 -7.34 -6.69
CA SER A 202 -15.49 -7.71 -7.54
C SER A 202 -15.15 -7.66 -9.03
N VAL A 203 -14.44 -6.62 -9.46
CA VAL A 203 -14.06 -6.39 -10.86
C VAL A 203 -12.96 -7.36 -11.31
N ILE A 204 -12.00 -7.65 -10.44
CA ILE A 204 -10.91 -8.59 -10.75
C ILE A 204 -11.46 -10.03 -10.75
N PHE A 205 -12.28 -10.40 -9.77
CA PHE A 205 -12.82 -11.74 -9.61
C PHE A 205 -13.75 -12.21 -10.74
N GLU A 206 -14.41 -11.30 -11.44
CA GLU A 206 -15.18 -11.58 -12.67
C GLU A 206 -14.31 -11.97 -13.86
N ARG A 207 -12.99 -11.71 -13.79
CA ARG A 207 -12.04 -11.85 -14.92
C ARG A 207 -10.98 -12.90 -14.67
N LEU A 208 -11.10 -13.63 -13.57
CA LEU A 208 -10.23 -14.76 -13.27
C LEU A 208 -10.69 -15.99 -14.05
N ASP A 209 -9.72 -16.77 -14.49
CA ASP A 209 -9.96 -18.09 -15.05
C ASP A 209 -10.48 -19.06 -13.96
N GLU A 210 -11.32 -20.02 -14.36
CA GLU A 210 -11.93 -20.98 -13.44
C GLU A 210 -10.89 -21.85 -12.71
N SER A 211 -9.71 -22.04 -13.30
CA SER A 211 -8.58 -22.75 -12.68
C SER A 211 -8.10 -22.13 -11.37
N CYS A 212 -8.38 -20.85 -11.11
CA CYS A 212 -7.98 -20.15 -9.88
C CYS A 212 -9.02 -20.24 -8.75
N SER A 213 -10.07 -21.06 -8.88
CA SER A 213 -11.22 -21.06 -7.97
C SER A 213 -10.88 -21.27 -6.50
N GLU A 214 -9.99 -22.20 -6.18
CA GLU A 214 -9.58 -22.49 -4.78
C GLU A 214 -8.86 -21.28 -4.16
N LEU A 215 -7.87 -20.73 -4.88
CA LEU A 215 -7.11 -19.56 -4.43
C LEU A 215 -8.00 -18.31 -4.34
N LYS A 216 -8.95 -18.16 -5.26
CA LYS A 216 -9.96 -17.09 -5.25
C LYS A 216 -10.80 -17.16 -3.98
N PHE A 217 -11.29 -18.35 -3.60
CA PHE A 217 -12.08 -18.54 -2.38
C PHE A 217 -11.29 -18.15 -1.14
N LYS A 218 -10.07 -18.66 -0.99
CA LYS A 218 -9.20 -18.32 0.14
C LYS A 218 -8.87 -16.82 0.22
N THR A 219 -8.61 -16.19 -0.92
CA THR A 219 -8.36 -14.75 -0.98
C THR A 219 -9.60 -13.95 -0.59
N LEU A 220 -10.79 -14.39 -0.98
CA LEU A 220 -12.05 -13.76 -0.58
C LEU A 220 -12.28 -13.84 0.94
N GLU A 221 -11.94 -14.97 1.58
CA GLU A 221 -11.98 -15.09 3.04
C GLU A 221 -11.07 -14.05 3.70
N HIS A 222 -9.82 -13.90 3.23
CA HIS A 222 -8.88 -12.91 3.77
C HIS A 222 -9.38 -11.46 3.60
N LEU A 223 -9.98 -11.14 2.44
CA LEU A 223 -10.54 -9.81 2.18
C LEU A 223 -11.75 -9.51 3.07
N ASN A 224 -12.59 -10.50 3.35
CA ASN A 224 -13.77 -10.32 4.21
C ASN A 224 -13.38 -10.14 5.69
N VAL A 225 -12.36 -10.84 6.17
CA VAL A 225 -11.81 -10.63 7.52
C VAL A 225 -11.23 -9.21 7.65
N SER A 226 -10.54 -8.74 6.60
CA SER A 226 -9.96 -7.38 6.58
C SER A 226 -11.02 -6.26 6.57
N ASN A 227 -12.28 -6.55 6.25
CA ASN A 227 -13.37 -5.57 6.23
C ASN A 227 -14.13 -5.45 7.57
N LEU A 228 -13.77 -6.27 8.57
CA LEU A 228 -14.42 -6.30 9.90
C LEU A 228 -13.63 -5.57 11.00
N GLU A 229 -12.44 -5.07 10.68
CA GLU A 229 -11.58 -4.24 11.55
C GLU A 229 -11.61 -2.77 11.13
#